data_AF-F8GXT4-F1
#
_entry.id   AF-F8GXT4-F1
#
_cell.length_a   1.000
_cell.length_b   1.000
_cell.length_c   1.000
_cell.angle_alpha   90.00
_cell.angle_beta   90.00
_cell.angle_gamma   90.00
#
_symmetry.space_group_name_H-M   'P 1'
#
loop_
_entity.id
_entity.type
_entity.pdbx_description
1 polymer ?
#
loop_
_entity_poly.entity_id
_entity_poly.type
_entity_poly.pdbx_seq_one_letter_code
_entity_poly.pdbx_strand_id
1 'polypeptide(L)'
;MAFQIRDKAGRKLWGGGTLRGGDGHVQVLAPEKVKFMPVRRWRSPHSGTSYPVAMRLKAGDLTLELAPLMDDQEVDSRASTGAVYWEGAVTALRGGKAVGRGYLELTGYFQRLNL
;
A
#
# COMPACT_ATOMS: atom_id res chain seq x y z
N MET A 1 0.49 11.30 -1.10
CA MET A 1 0.99 10.17 -0.27
C MET A 1 -0.13 9.70 0.63
N ALA A 2 -0.25 8.40 0.90
CA ALA A 2 -1.20 7.86 1.88
C ALA A 2 -0.63 6.61 2.55
N PHE A 3 -0.97 6.36 3.81
CA PHE A 3 -0.59 5.17 4.55
C PHE A 3 -1.69 4.70 5.48
N GLN A 4 -1.60 3.44 5.92
CA GLN A 4 -2.48 2.84 6.93
C GLN A 4 -1.67 1.93 7.84
N ILE A 5 -1.86 2.08 9.15
CA ILE A 5 -1.30 1.19 10.17
C ILE A 5 -2.37 0.16 10.53
N ARG A 6 -1.97 -1.11 10.61
CA ARG A 6 -2.84 -2.22 11.00
C ARG A 6 -2.44 -2.69 12.40
N ASP A 7 -3.42 -2.99 13.24
CA ASP A 7 -3.17 -3.69 14.51
C ASP A 7 -2.76 -5.15 14.25
N LYS A 8 -2.41 -5.87 15.32
CA LYS A 8 -2.03 -7.28 15.24
C LYS A 8 -3.17 -8.16 14.67
N ALA A 9 -4.43 -7.78 14.85
CA ALA A 9 -5.59 -8.46 14.27
C ALA A 9 -5.85 -8.11 12.79
N GLY A 10 -5.02 -7.24 12.18
CA GLY A 10 -5.16 -6.78 10.80
C GLY A 10 -6.20 -5.67 10.63
N ARG A 11 -6.82 -5.18 11.70
CA ARG A 11 -7.78 -4.08 11.67
C ARG A 11 -7.02 -2.77 11.51
N LYS A 12 -7.66 -1.79 10.88
CA LYS A 12 -7.09 -0.45 10.77
C LYS A 12 -6.94 0.18 12.15
N LEU A 13 -5.70 0.46 12.56
CA LEU A 13 -5.37 1.17 13.80
C LEU A 13 -5.27 2.68 13.54
N TRP A 14 -4.61 3.07 12.45
CA TRP A 14 -4.41 4.46 12.07
C TRP A 14 -4.30 4.61 10.55
N GLY A 15 -4.29 5.84 10.06
CA GLY A 15 -3.97 6.17 8.68
C GLY A 15 -3.82 7.67 8.49
N GLY A 16 -3.36 8.06 7.32
CA GLY A 16 -3.18 9.46 7.00
C GLY A 16 -2.55 9.63 5.63
N GLY A 17 -2.45 10.89 5.20
CA GLY A 17 -1.86 11.19 3.91
C GLY A 17 -1.99 12.66 3.56
N THR A 18 -1.45 13.00 2.40
CA THR A 18 -1.55 14.33 1.80
C THR A 18 -1.89 14.20 0.32
N LEU A 19 -2.79 15.05 -0.14
CA LEU A 19 -3.12 15.24 -1.56
C LEU A 19 -2.73 16.66 -1.95
N ARG A 20 -1.96 16.81 -3.01
CA ARG A 20 -1.60 18.13 -3.56
C ARG A 20 -2.24 18.31 -4.93
N GLY A 21 -3.02 19.36 -5.08
CA GLY A 21 -3.65 19.73 -6.35
C GLY A 21 -2.63 20.25 -7.38
N GLY A 22 -3.07 20.38 -8.63
CA GLY A 22 -2.26 20.99 -9.69
C GLY A 22 -1.99 22.49 -9.47
N ASP A 23 -2.83 23.14 -8.67
CA ASP A 23 -2.69 24.51 -8.17
C ASP A 23 -1.72 24.64 -6.98
N GLY A 24 -1.17 23.52 -6.49
CA GLY A 24 -0.25 23.48 -5.36
C GLY A 24 -0.93 23.41 -3.99
N HIS A 25 -2.27 23.51 -3.89
CA HIS A 25 -2.97 23.40 -2.61
C HIS A 25 -2.79 22.01 -2.01
N VAL A 26 -2.42 21.94 -0.72
CA VAL A 26 -2.20 20.69 0.00
C VAL A 26 -3.35 20.42 0.96
N GLN A 27 -4.05 19.31 0.75
CA GLN A 27 -5.02 18.77 1.68
C GLN A 27 -4.37 17.68 2.54
N VAL A 28 -4.40 17.87 3.86
CA VAL A 28 -4.06 16.82 4.83
C VAL A 28 -5.27 15.91 5.02
N LEU A 29 -5.06 14.60 4.96
CA LEU A 29 -6.11 13.59 5.07
C LEU A 29 -6.15 13.04 6.50
N ALA A 30 -7.27 13.24 7.18
CA ALA A 30 -7.56 12.59 8.45
C ALA A 30 -7.66 11.06 8.29
N PRO A 31 -7.44 10.27 9.36
CA PRO A 31 -7.38 8.83 9.27
C PRO A 31 -8.58 8.21 8.55
N GLU A 32 -9.80 8.59 8.87
CA GLU A 32 -11.05 8.11 8.28
C GLU A 32 -11.20 8.39 6.77
N LYS A 33 -10.46 9.36 6.23
CA LYS A 33 -10.45 9.69 4.80
C LYS A 33 -9.51 8.80 3.99
N VAL A 34 -8.68 7.97 4.63
CA VAL A 34 -7.76 7.04 3.96
C VAL A 34 -8.23 5.60 4.17
N LYS A 35 -8.46 4.84 3.10
CA LYS A 35 -8.82 3.43 3.18
C LYS A 35 -8.15 2.65 2.06
N PHE A 36 -7.41 1.61 2.46
CA PHE A 36 -6.86 0.62 1.53
C PHE A 36 -7.74 -0.63 1.56
N MET A 37 -8.15 -1.08 0.37
CA MET A 37 -9.03 -2.23 0.19
C MET A 37 -8.35 -3.22 -0.77
N PRO A 38 -7.94 -4.41 -0.30
CA PRO A 38 -7.36 -5.43 -1.17
C PRO A 38 -8.30 -5.81 -2.31
N VAL A 39 -7.75 -5.91 -3.53
CA VAL A 39 -8.46 -6.37 -4.73
C VAL A 39 -7.93 -7.74 -5.17
N ARG A 40 -6.61 -7.91 -5.17
CA ARG A 40 -5.94 -9.18 -5.48
C ARG A 40 -4.78 -9.40 -4.53
N ARG A 41 -4.59 -10.66 -4.15
CA ARG A 41 -3.45 -11.13 -3.38
C ARG A 41 -2.52 -11.96 -4.24
N TRP A 42 -1.23 -11.84 -3.98
CA TRP A 42 -0.19 -12.75 -4.46
C TRP A 42 0.41 -13.47 -3.26
N ARG A 43 0.87 -14.70 -3.46
CA ARG A 43 1.58 -15.48 -2.44
C ARG A 43 3.02 -15.67 -2.91
N SER A 44 3.97 -15.23 -2.11
CA SER A 44 5.40 -15.42 -2.40
C SER A 44 5.73 -16.92 -2.43
N PRO A 45 6.39 -17.42 -3.49
CA PRO A 45 6.96 -18.76 -3.49
C PRO A 45 8.21 -18.87 -2.60
N HIS A 46 8.84 -17.74 -2.24
CA HIS A 46 10.08 -17.70 -1.46
C HIS A 46 9.81 -17.75 0.05
N SER A 47 8.85 -16.96 0.54
CA SER A 47 8.55 -16.85 1.98
C SER A 47 7.21 -17.47 2.38
N GLY A 48 6.36 -17.83 1.40
CA GLY A 48 4.97 -18.26 1.64
C GLY A 48 4.03 -17.13 2.04
N THR A 49 4.52 -15.89 2.19
CA THR A 49 3.73 -14.73 2.62
C THR A 49 2.70 -14.34 1.58
N SER A 50 1.49 -13.99 2.03
CA SER A 50 0.45 -13.47 1.14
C SER A 50 0.32 -11.96 1.25
N TYR A 51 0.56 -11.26 0.14
CA TYR A 51 0.51 -9.81 0.02
C TYR A 51 -0.69 -9.34 -0.82
N PRO A 52 -1.44 -8.32 -0.38
CA PRO A 52 -2.44 -7.64 -1.21
C PRO A 52 -1.79 -6.69 -2.22
N VAL A 53 -1.14 -7.26 -3.24
CA VAL A 53 -0.33 -6.51 -4.24
C VAL A 53 -1.16 -5.60 -5.15
N ALA A 54 -2.47 -5.86 -5.29
CA ALA A 54 -3.40 -4.93 -5.93
C ALA A 54 -4.42 -4.42 -4.91
N MET A 55 -4.61 -3.10 -4.89
CA MET A 55 -5.48 -2.43 -3.91
C MET A 55 -6.34 -1.35 -4.55
N ARG A 56 -7.52 -1.12 -3.99
CA ARG A 56 -8.26 0.12 -4.16
C ARG A 56 -7.92 1.05 -3.00
N LEU A 57 -7.45 2.25 -3.32
CA LEU A 57 -7.17 3.32 -2.38
C LEU A 57 -8.27 4.38 -2.46
N LYS A 58 -8.93 4.66 -1.34
CA LYS A 58 -9.72 5.87 -1.13
C LYS A 58 -8.91 6.86 -0.29
N ALA A 59 -8.76 8.09 -0.77
CA ALA A 59 -7.99 9.15 -0.14
C ALA A 59 -8.75 10.48 -0.31
N GLY A 60 -9.59 10.83 0.67
CA GLY A 60 -10.58 11.91 0.50
C GLY A 60 -11.63 11.50 -0.54
N ASP A 61 -11.84 12.36 -1.54
CA ASP A 61 -12.74 12.09 -2.67
C ASP A 61 -12.04 11.37 -3.84
N LEU A 62 -10.72 11.23 -3.77
CA LEU A 62 -9.95 10.49 -4.75
C LEU A 62 -10.09 8.98 -4.49
N THR A 63 -10.47 8.25 -5.53
CA THR A 63 -10.42 6.77 -5.54
C THR A 63 -9.53 6.31 -6.68
N LEU A 64 -8.55 5.47 -6.35
CA LEU A 64 -7.58 4.90 -7.27
C LEU A 64 -7.56 3.38 -7.15
N GLU A 65 -7.30 2.70 -8.25
CA GLU A 65 -6.86 1.31 -8.25
C GLU A 65 -5.34 1.29 -8.45
N LEU A 66 -4.64 0.59 -7.57
CA LEU A 66 -3.20 0.42 -7.59
C LEU A 66 -2.93 -0.97 -8.17
N ALA A 67 -2.39 -1.00 -9.38
CA ALA A 67 -2.00 -2.22 -10.08
C ALA A 67 -0.47 -2.39 -9.99
N PRO A 68 0.04 -3.54 -9.52
CA PRO A 68 1.48 -3.77 -9.45
C PRO A 68 2.08 -3.92 -10.85
N LEU A 69 3.31 -3.45 -11.05
CA LEU A 69 4.07 -3.68 -12.29
C LEU A 69 4.31 -5.18 -12.51
N MET A 70 4.69 -5.87 -11.44
CA MET A 70 4.82 -7.32 -11.36
C MET A 70 4.50 -7.79 -9.94
N ASP A 71 4.14 -9.05 -9.79
CA ASP A 71 3.71 -9.61 -8.51
C ASP A 71 4.90 -9.85 -7.55
N ASP A 72 6.00 -10.40 -8.04
CA ASP A 72 7.18 -10.75 -7.24
C ASP A 72 8.11 -9.53 -7.07
N GLN A 73 7.75 -8.67 -6.12
CA GLN A 73 8.54 -7.54 -5.64
C GLN A 73 8.76 -7.66 -4.12
N GLU A 74 8.88 -8.90 -3.63
CA GLU A 74 9.24 -9.19 -2.25
C GLU A 74 10.73 -8.93 -2.03
N VAL A 75 11.05 -8.28 -0.91
CA VAL A 75 12.41 -8.07 -0.42
C VAL A 75 12.56 -8.83 0.89
N ASP A 76 13.49 -9.78 0.88
CA ASP A 76 13.94 -10.47 2.09
C ASP A 76 15.23 -9.82 2.60
N SER A 77 15.09 -8.97 3.60
CA SER A 77 16.21 -8.28 4.26
C SER A 77 16.52 -8.85 5.64
N ARG A 78 16.13 -10.10 5.92
CA ARG A 78 16.36 -10.73 7.24
C ARG A 78 17.83 -10.77 7.65
N ALA A 79 18.74 -10.86 6.68
CA ALA A 79 20.19 -10.85 6.93
C ALA A 79 20.78 -9.46 7.26
N SER A 80 20.01 -8.37 7.15
CA SER A 80 20.48 -7.00 7.40
C SER A 80 19.54 -6.22 8.34
N THR A 81 18.35 -5.83 7.85
CA THR A 81 17.39 -5.01 8.61
C THR A 81 16.31 -5.84 9.30
N GLY A 82 16.33 -7.16 9.13
CA GLY A 82 15.51 -8.10 9.93
C GLY A 82 14.06 -8.24 9.47
N ALA A 83 13.70 -7.78 8.27
CA ALA A 83 12.32 -7.78 7.77
C ALA A 83 12.16 -8.53 6.45
N VAL A 84 10.93 -8.98 6.19
CA VAL A 84 10.48 -9.36 4.84
C VAL A 84 9.29 -8.49 4.50
N TYR A 85 9.38 -7.75 3.41
CA TYR A 85 8.39 -6.77 2.99
C TYR A 85 8.22 -6.81 1.48
N TRP A 86 7.12 -6.26 1.00
CA TRP A 86 6.90 -6.12 -0.45
C TRP A 86 7.05 -4.65 -0.79
N GLU A 87 7.91 -4.35 -1.76
CA GLU A 87 8.32 -2.99 -2.12
C GLU A 87 8.22 -2.82 -3.63
N GLY A 88 7.01 -2.53 -4.11
CA GLY A 88 6.73 -2.67 -5.53
C GLY A 88 6.25 -1.41 -6.22
N ALA A 89 6.73 -1.24 -7.45
CA ALA A 89 6.23 -0.23 -8.37
C ALA A 89 4.76 -0.54 -8.74
N VAL A 90 3.94 0.50 -8.74
CA VAL A 90 2.50 0.43 -9.07
C VAL A 90 2.11 1.49 -10.09
N THR A 91 1.12 1.16 -10.92
CA THR A 91 0.37 2.14 -11.73
C THR A 91 -0.92 2.50 -11.01
N ALA A 92 -1.20 3.80 -10.89
CA ALA A 92 -2.48 4.29 -10.37
C ALA A 92 -3.48 4.43 -11.52
N LEU A 93 -4.65 3.81 -11.37
CA LEU A 93 -5.72 3.81 -12.34
C LEU A 93 -6.95 4.54 -11.77
N ARG A 94 -7.66 5.28 -12.62
CA ARG A 94 -8.98 5.86 -12.33
C ARG A 94 -9.93 5.50 -13.47
N GLY A 95 -10.97 4.73 -13.18
CA GLY A 95 -11.90 4.22 -14.21
C GLY A 95 -11.18 3.41 -15.30
N GLY A 96 -10.21 2.57 -14.90
CA GLY A 96 -9.41 1.75 -15.81
C GLY A 96 -8.31 2.48 -16.59
N LYS A 97 -8.24 3.82 -16.53
CA LYS A 97 -7.19 4.61 -17.20
C LYS A 97 -6.05 4.93 -16.26
N ALA A 98 -4.81 4.81 -16.76
CA ALA A 98 -3.62 5.23 -16.01
C ALA A 98 -3.60 6.74 -15.78
N VAL A 99 -3.46 7.12 -14.52
CA VAL A 99 -3.39 8.53 -14.07
C VAL A 99 -2.10 8.85 -13.32
N GLY A 100 -1.24 7.86 -13.08
CA GLY A 100 0.05 8.05 -12.44
C GLY A 100 0.81 6.75 -12.21
N ARG A 101 2.02 6.90 -11.68
CA ARG A 101 2.92 5.82 -11.24
C ARG A 101 3.41 6.13 -9.83
N GLY A 102 3.76 5.10 -9.07
CA GLY A 102 4.29 5.26 -7.74
C GLY A 102 4.78 3.94 -7.16
N TYR A 103 4.90 3.90 -5.84
CA TYR A 103 5.30 2.73 -5.08
C TYR A 103 4.26 2.40 -4.02
N LEU A 104 4.11 1.10 -3.73
CA LEU A 104 3.34 0.58 -2.60
C LEU A 104 4.28 -0.28 -1.77
N GLU A 105 4.40 0.05 -0.48
CA GLU A 105 5.16 -0.72 0.49
C GLU A 105 4.21 -1.48 1.41
N LEU A 106 4.48 -2.77 1.63
CA LEU A 106 3.67 -3.66 2.46
C LEU A 106 4.56 -4.38 3.47
N THR A 107 4.58 -3.86 4.69
CA THR A 107 5.31 -4.45 5.82
C THR A 107 4.38 -5.23 6.74
N GLY A 108 4.96 -6.10 7.57
CA GLY A 108 4.22 -6.81 8.62
C GLY A 108 3.39 -8.01 8.17
N TYR A 109 3.51 -8.45 6.91
CA TYR A 109 2.75 -9.58 6.36
C TYR A 109 3.43 -10.93 6.58
N PHE A 110 4.76 -10.99 6.54
CA PHE A 110 5.53 -12.19 6.90
C PHE A 110 5.52 -12.41 8.41
N GLN A 111 5.91 -11.38 9.15
CA GLN A 111 5.88 -11.34 10.60
C GLN A 111 5.37 -9.97 11.05
N ARG A 112 4.57 -9.94 12.12
CA ARG A 112 4.07 -8.68 12.70
C ARG A 112 5.24 -7.81 13.14
N LEU A 113 5.16 -6.52 12.84
CA LEU A 113 6.09 -5.53 13.38
C LEU A 113 5.88 -5.38 14.89
N ASN A 114 6.97 -5.28 15.63
CA ASN A 114 6.97 -4.80 17.01
C ASN A 114 7.20 -3.29 16.94
N LEU A 115 6.13 -2.52 17.08
CA LEU A 115 6.13 -1.05 17.16
C LEU A 115 6.09 -0.62 18.62
#